data_AF-A0A934H937-F1
#
_entry.id   AF-A0A934H937-F1
#
_cell.length_a   1.000
_cell.length_b   1.000
_cell.length_c   1.000
_cell.angle_alpha   90.00
_cell.angle_beta   90.00
_cell.angle_gamma   90.00
#
_symmetry.space_group_name_H-M   'P 1'
#
loop_
_entity.id
_entity.type
_entity.pdbx_description
1 polymer ?
#
loop_
_entity_poly.entity_id
_entity_poly.type
_entity_poly.pdbx_seq_one_letter_code
_entity_poly.pdbx_strand_id
1 'polypeptide(L)'
;ARQIQVTAQLKRHQPELTLVGSGYSYLQEWLPNVAQYVVRTGMADFVGIGRLVLSYPELPADVLAGKPLQRKRICRTFSDCTTAPRKGLVSGCYPLDEFYKEREEFNQLSQLKKQEIGK
;
A
#
# COMPACT_ATOMS: atom_id res chain seq x y z
N ALA A 1 4.79 3.07 14.12
CA ALA A 1 5.77 2.11 14.66
C ALA A 1 5.14 0.85 15.26
N ARG A 2 4.02 0.95 16.01
CA ARG A 2 3.39 -0.18 16.73
C ARG A 2 3.23 -1.46 15.91
N GLN A 3 2.72 -1.37 14.68
CA GLN A 3 2.47 -2.54 13.83
C GLN A 3 3.78 -3.29 13.43
N ILE A 4 4.85 -2.56 13.13
CA ILE A 4 6.18 -3.14 12.89
C ILE A 4 6.73 -3.80 14.16
N GLN A 5 6.57 -3.14 15.31
CA GLN A 5 7.06 -3.66 16.60
C GLN A 5 6.36 -4.96 17.01
N VAL A 6 5.05 -5.06 16.81
CA VAL A 6 4.28 -6.28 17.09
C VAL A 6 4.77 -7.42 16.19
N THR A 7 4.97 -7.18 14.90
CA THR A 7 5.51 -8.19 13.98
C THR A 7 6.90 -8.66 14.42
N ALA A 8 7.76 -7.74 14.83
CA ALA A 8 9.09 -8.06 15.34
C ALA A 8 9.05 -8.85 16.65
N GLN A 9 8.11 -8.54 17.55
CA GLN A 9 7.89 -9.33 18.76
C GLN A 9 7.47 -10.76 18.40
N LEU A 10 6.52 -10.93 17.48
CA LEU A 10 6.11 -12.25 17.02
C LEU A 10 7.28 -13.03 16.40
N LYS A 11 8.10 -12.37 15.57
CA LYS A 11 9.27 -13.01 14.95
C LYS A 11 10.30 -13.47 15.99
N ARG A 12 10.52 -12.67 17.05
CA ARG A 12 11.41 -13.06 18.16
C ARG A 12 10.87 -14.25 18.97
N HIS A 13 9.55 -14.35 19.14
CA HIS A 13 8.95 -15.46 19.89
C HIS A 13 8.90 -16.76 19.08
N GLN A 14 8.74 -16.68 17.76
CA GLN A 14 8.73 -17.84 16.87
C GLN A 14 9.66 -17.61 15.65
N PRO A 15 10.98 -17.77 15.82
CA PRO A 15 11.95 -17.47 14.76
C PRO A 15 11.82 -18.36 13.51
N GLU A 16 11.34 -19.59 13.66
CA GLU A 16 11.17 -20.54 12.55
C GLU A 16 9.93 -20.25 11.70
N LEU A 17 8.97 -19.47 12.22
CA LEU A 17 7.77 -19.12 11.46
C LEU A 17 8.09 -17.96 10.50
N THR A 18 7.79 -18.15 9.22
CA THR A 18 7.88 -17.10 8.21
C THR A 18 6.80 -16.04 8.44
N LEU A 19 7.21 -14.78 8.58
CA LEU A 19 6.34 -13.63 8.82
C LEU A 19 6.50 -12.57 7.74
N VAL A 20 5.36 -12.07 7.26
CA VAL A 20 5.26 -10.96 6.31
C VAL A 20 4.81 -9.69 7.05
N GLY A 21 5.67 -8.68 7.10
CA GLY A 21 5.31 -7.35 7.60
C GLY A 21 4.40 -6.63 6.61
N SER A 22 3.19 -6.23 7.03
CA SER A 22 2.22 -5.51 6.19
C SER A 22 2.16 -4.02 6.52
N GLY A 23 1.33 -3.23 5.81
CA GLY A 23 1.06 -1.83 6.20
C GLY A 23 2.14 -0.80 5.84
N TYR A 24 3.23 -1.21 5.19
CA TYR A 24 4.36 -0.33 4.88
C TYR A 24 4.02 0.79 3.89
N SER A 25 2.93 0.69 3.12
CA SER A 25 2.48 1.75 2.22
C SER A 25 2.20 3.08 2.94
N TYR A 26 1.95 3.09 4.25
CA TYR A 26 1.83 4.32 5.04
C TYR A 26 3.15 5.09 5.16
N LEU A 27 4.29 4.43 4.93
CA LEU A 27 5.62 5.04 4.99
C LEU A 27 5.99 5.78 3.70
N GLN A 28 5.20 5.60 2.62
CA GLN A 28 5.32 6.33 1.36
C GLN A 28 6.77 6.28 0.82
N GLU A 29 7.42 7.43 0.60
CA GLU A 29 8.81 7.52 0.13
C GLU A 29 9.82 6.80 1.05
N TRP A 30 9.51 6.65 2.34
CA TRP A 30 10.38 5.97 3.30
C TRP A 30 10.21 4.45 3.32
N LEU A 31 9.22 3.90 2.61
CA LEU A 31 8.94 2.46 2.58
C LEU A 31 10.21 1.64 2.30
N PRO A 32 11.03 1.94 1.26
CA PRO A 32 12.20 1.12 0.97
C PRO A 32 13.21 1.10 2.11
N ASN A 33 13.43 2.26 2.74
CA ASN A 33 14.40 2.43 3.83
C ASN A 33 14.00 1.69 5.10
N VAL A 34 12.72 1.71 5.44
CA VAL A 34 12.22 0.97 6.61
C VAL A 34 12.12 -0.52 6.30
N ALA A 35 11.70 -0.90 5.08
CA ALA A 35 11.62 -2.29 4.67
C ALA A 35 12.98 -2.98 4.70
N GLN A 36 14.03 -2.35 4.16
CA GLN A 36 15.39 -2.91 4.21
C GLN A 36 15.87 -3.11 5.65
N TYR A 37 15.56 -2.18 6.57
CA TYR A 37 15.98 -2.28 7.96
C TYR A 37 15.27 -3.45 8.64
N VAL A 38 13.95 -3.56 8.45
CA VAL A 38 13.13 -4.62 9.05
C VAL A 38 13.63 -5.99 8.63
N VAL A 39 13.86 -6.21 7.33
CA VAL A 39 14.34 -7.51 6.83
C VAL A 39 15.76 -7.78 7.31
N ARG A 40 16.69 -6.81 7.16
CA ARG A 40 18.10 -6.98 7.54
C ARG A 40 18.32 -7.25 9.03
N THR A 41 17.41 -6.77 9.88
CA THR A 41 17.49 -6.96 11.35
C THR A 41 16.60 -8.10 11.85
N GLY A 42 16.03 -8.92 10.97
CA GLY A 42 15.22 -10.07 11.35
C GLY A 42 13.92 -9.71 12.07
N MET A 43 13.37 -8.52 11.82
CA MET A 43 12.09 -8.09 12.39
C MET A 43 10.89 -8.67 11.64
N ALA A 44 11.08 -9.06 10.38
CA ALA A 44 10.18 -9.87 9.55
C ALA A 44 11.00 -10.51 8.43
N ASP A 45 10.52 -11.60 7.83
CA ASP A 45 11.22 -12.28 6.73
C ASP A 45 10.95 -11.58 5.39
N PHE A 46 9.73 -11.07 5.22
CA PHE A 46 9.31 -10.34 4.03
C PHE A 46 8.55 -9.07 4.38
N VAL A 47 8.54 -8.10 3.47
CA VAL A 47 7.66 -6.93 3.54
C VAL A 47 6.63 -7.02 2.42
N GLY A 48 5.37 -7.11 2.81
CA GLY A 48 4.23 -7.15 1.90
C GLY A 48 3.78 -5.75 1.48
N ILE A 49 3.61 -5.55 0.18
CA ILE A 49 3.15 -4.29 -0.41
C ILE A 49 1.73 -4.49 -0.95
N GLY A 50 0.75 -3.91 -0.26
CA GLY A 50 -0.67 -3.98 -0.64
C GLY A 50 -1.05 -2.84 -1.58
N ARG A 51 -1.89 -1.91 -1.09
CA ARG A 51 -2.51 -0.81 -1.86
C ARG A 51 -1.57 0.00 -2.77
N LEU A 52 -0.28 0.10 -2.44
CA LEU A 52 0.71 0.79 -3.27
C LEU A 52 0.99 0.06 -4.60
N VAL A 53 0.87 -1.26 -4.65
CA VAL A 53 1.07 -2.03 -5.88
C VAL A 53 0.03 -1.69 -6.94
N LEU A 54 -1.14 -1.17 -6.54
CA LEU A 54 -2.21 -0.78 -7.46
C LEU A 54 -1.89 0.48 -8.28
N SER A 55 -0.98 1.34 -7.81
CA SER A 55 -0.56 2.55 -8.53
C SER A 55 0.90 2.52 -8.98
N TYR A 56 1.72 1.70 -8.32
CA TYR A 56 3.15 1.55 -8.61
C TYR A 56 3.63 0.08 -8.50
N PRO A 57 3.18 -0.82 -9.39
CA PRO A 57 3.57 -2.23 -9.36
C PRO A 57 5.07 -2.47 -9.56
N GLU A 58 5.78 -1.62 -10.30
CA GLU A 58 7.22 -1.76 -10.53
C GLU A 58 8.09 -1.28 -9.37
N LEU A 59 7.50 -0.73 -8.30
CA LEU A 59 8.24 -0.17 -7.16
C LEU A 59 9.37 -1.10 -6.65
N PRO A 60 9.16 -2.42 -6.42
CA PRO A 60 10.24 -3.28 -5.95
C PRO A 60 11.40 -3.34 -6.94
N ALA A 61 11.11 -3.49 -8.24
CA ALA A 61 12.12 -3.56 -9.29
C ALA A 61 12.88 -2.23 -9.44
N ASP A 62 12.18 -1.10 -9.42
CA ASP A 62 12.79 0.23 -9.49
C ASP A 62 13.71 0.50 -8.29
N VAL A 63 13.28 0.15 -7.08
CA VAL A 63 14.09 0.28 -5.86
C VAL A 63 15.36 -0.58 -5.94
N LEU A 64 15.22 -1.86 -6.32
CA LEU A 64 16.36 -2.77 -6.43
C LEU A 64 17.35 -2.35 -7.52
N ALA A 65 16.86 -1.73 -8.59
CA ALA A 65 17.68 -1.16 -9.65
C ALA A 65 18.29 0.21 -9.30
N GLY A 66 18.06 0.73 -8.09
CA GLY A 66 18.56 2.04 -7.66
C GLY A 66 17.93 3.24 -8.39
N LYS A 67 16.77 3.04 -9.04
CA LYS A 67 16.07 4.12 -9.74
C LYS A 67 15.40 5.08 -8.75
N PRO A 68 15.28 6.37 -9.10
CA PRO A 68 14.51 7.32 -8.30
C PRO A 68 13.05 6.89 -8.15
N LEU A 69 12.48 7.07 -6.96
CA LEU A 69 11.08 6.78 -6.70
C LEU A 69 10.15 7.71 -7.51
N GLN A 70 9.20 7.13 -8.24
CA GLN A 70 8.18 7.88 -8.96
C GLN A 70 7.10 8.41 -8.00
N ARG A 71 7.34 9.57 -7.37
CA ARG A 71 6.51 10.14 -6.30
C ARG A 71 5.02 10.30 -6.63
N LYS A 72 4.67 10.53 -7.90
CA LYS A 72 3.28 10.67 -8.38
C LYS A 72 2.50 9.35 -8.33
N ARG A 73 3.19 8.21 -8.30
CA ARG A 73 2.59 6.86 -8.26
C ARG A 73 2.51 6.32 -6.83
N ILE A 74 3.05 7.05 -5.85
CA ILE A 74 3.02 6.63 -4.44
C ILE A 74 1.63 6.84 -3.86
N CYS A 75 1.04 5.75 -3.34
CA CYS A 75 -0.23 5.74 -2.64
C CYS A 75 -0.26 6.79 -1.51
N ARG A 76 -1.25 7.69 -1.55
CA ARG A 76 -1.53 8.69 -0.50
C ARG A 76 -2.73 8.33 0.37
N THR A 77 -3.04 7.04 0.47
CA THR A 77 -4.04 6.50 1.41
C THR A 77 -5.46 7.06 1.26
N PHE A 78 -5.86 7.43 0.04
CA PHE A 78 -7.21 7.89 -0.29
C PHE A 78 -8.32 6.87 0.02
N SER A 79 -7.94 5.60 0.17
CA SER A 79 -8.83 4.48 0.52
C SER A 79 -9.87 4.09 -0.53
N ASP A 80 -9.86 4.71 -1.71
CA ASP A 80 -10.72 4.36 -2.85
C ASP A 80 -10.65 2.87 -3.24
N CYS A 81 -9.46 2.28 -3.19
CA CYS A 81 -9.25 0.82 -3.35
C CYS A 81 -10.04 -0.08 -2.37
N THR A 82 -10.57 0.48 -1.28
CA THR A 82 -11.47 -0.22 -0.35
C THR A 82 -12.88 0.35 -0.36
N THR A 83 -13.04 1.64 -0.62
CA THR A 83 -14.35 2.29 -0.69
C THR A 83 -15.15 1.82 -1.89
N ALA A 84 -14.53 1.71 -3.07
CA ALA A 84 -15.18 1.25 -4.29
C ALA A 84 -15.82 -0.14 -4.14
N PRO A 85 -15.10 -1.20 -3.71
CA PRO A 85 -15.72 -2.52 -3.52
C PRO A 85 -16.79 -2.55 -2.44
N ARG A 86 -16.68 -1.73 -1.38
CA ARG A 86 -17.76 -1.59 -0.37
C ARG A 86 -19.03 -0.94 -0.92
N LYS A 87 -18.95 -0.29 -2.07
CA LYS A 87 -20.07 0.32 -2.79
C LYS A 87 -20.52 -0.49 -4.01
N GLY A 88 -20.02 -1.71 -4.17
CA GLY A 88 -20.35 -2.58 -5.31
C GLY A 88 -19.59 -2.26 -6.60
N LEU A 89 -18.58 -1.39 -6.55
CA LEU A 89 -17.71 -1.06 -7.68
C LEU A 89 -16.43 -1.91 -7.67
N VAL A 90 -15.73 -1.98 -8.80
CA VAL A 90 -14.45 -2.69 -8.89
C VAL A 90 -13.37 -2.06 -7.98
N SER A 91 -12.47 -2.89 -7.44
CA SER A 91 -11.33 -2.39 -6.64
C SER A 91 -10.20 -1.88 -7.54
N GLY A 92 -9.61 -0.73 -7.21
CA GLY A 92 -8.49 -0.16 -7.95
C GLY A 92 -7.94 1.14 -7.37
N CYS A 93 -6.94 1.74 -8.03
CA CYS A 93 -6.38 3.04 -7.64
C CYS A 93 -6.87 4.19 -8.54
N TYR A 94 -8.15 4.51 -8.40
CA TYR A 94 -8.84 5.62 -9.08
C TYR A 94 -8.05 6.94 -9.24
N PRO A 95 -7.36 7.48 -8.21
CA PRO A 95 -6.70 8.78 -8.35
C PRO A 95 -5.30 8.75 -8.99
N LEU A 96 -4.60 7.61 -9.00
CA LEU A 96 -3.18 7.55 -9.37
C LEU A 96 -2.85 6.56 -10.50
N ASP A 97 -3.74 5.63 -10.79
CA ASP A 97 -3.62 4.70 -11.92
C ASP A 97 -4.48 5.24 -13.08
N GLU A 98 -3.85 5.49 -14.24
CA GLU A 98 -4.53 6.09 -15.40
C GLU A 98 -5.67 5.20 -15.92
N PHE A 99 -5.50 3.87 -15.91
CA PHE A 99 -6.56 2.95 -16.33
C PHE A 99 -7.79 3.11 -15.44
N TYR A 100 -7.64 3.19 -14.11
CA TYR A 100 -8.80 3.39 -13.21
C TYR A 100 -9.36 4.80 -13.23
N LYS A 101 -8.54 5.81 -13.55
CA LYS A 101 -8.96 7.21 -13.61
C LYS A 101 -9.86 7.50 -14.82
N GLU A 102 -9.64 6.82 -15.93
CA GLU A 102 -10.43 6.96 -17.16
C GLU A 102 -11.75 6.19 -17.13
N ARG A 103 -11.94 5.30 -16.16
CA ARG A 103 -13.17 4.51 -16.03
C ARG A 103 -14.36 5.31 -15.51
N GLU A 104 -15.56 4.94 -15.95
CA GLU A 104 -16.81 5.53 -15.47
C GLU A 104 -16.95 5.43 -13.94
N GLU A 105 -16.47 4.33 -13.36
CA GLU A 105 -16.53 4.10 -11.91
C GLU A 105 -15.77 5.17 -11.09
N PHE A 106 -14.82 5.90 -11.69
CA PHE A 106 -14.16 7.03 -11.01
C PHE A 106 -15.18 8.12 -10.65
N ASN A 107 -16.05 8.46 -11.59
CA ASN A 107 -17.09 9.46 -11.41
C ASN A 107 -18.20 8.94 -10.49
N GLN A 108 -18.62 7.69 -10.68
CA GLN A 108 -19.62 7.05 -9.82
C GLN A 108 -19.15 7.02 -8.35
N LEU A 109 -17.91 6.61 -8.10
CA LEU A 109 -17.31 6.61 -6.76
C LEU A 109 -17.27 8.02 -6.16
N SER A 110 -16.93 9.03 -6.95
CA SER A 110 -16.90 10.43 -6.52
C SER A 110 -18.29 10.94 -6.11
N GLN A 111 -19.35 10.54 -6.81
CA GLN A 111 -20.72 10.88 -6.45
C GLN A 111 -21.17 10.16 -5.17
N LEU A 112 -20.89 8.86 -5.06
CA LEU A 112 -21.24 8.04 -3.88
C LEU A 112 -20.58 8.56 -2.60
N LYS A 113 -19.32 8.99 -2.66
CA LYS A 113 -18.61 9.61 -1.52
C LYS A 113 -19.25 10.92 -1.07
N LYS A 114 -19.69 11.78 -2.00
CA LYS A 114 -20.37 13.05 -1.67
C LYS A 114 -21.72 12.82 -0.98
N GLN A 115 -22.47 11.80 -1.41
CA GLN A 115 -23.75 11.43 -0.81
C GLN A 115 -23.61 10.94 0.64
N GLU A 116 -22.47 10.38 1.04
CA GLU A 116 -22.20 9.99 2.43
C GLU A 116 -21.85 11.18 3.32
N ILE A 117 -21.12 12.19 2.81
CA ILE A 117 -20.71 13.36 3.60
C ILE A 117 -21.89 14.30 3.89
N GLY A 118 -22.91 14.29 3.03
CA GLY A 118 -24.14 15.08 3.21
C GLY A 118 -25.23 14.39 4.04
N LYS A 119 -24.97 13.19 4.58
CA LYS A 119 -25.83 12.49 5.54
C LYS A 119 -25.30 12.69 6.96
#